data_AF-A6Q4T1-F1
#
_entry.id   AF-A6Q4T1-F1
#
_cell.length_a   1.000
_cell.length_b   1.000
_cell.length_c   1.000
_cell.angle_alpha   90.00
_cell.angle_beta   90.00
_cell.angle_gamma   90.00
#
_symmetry.space_group_name_H-M   'P 1'
#
loop_
_entity.id
_entity.type
_entity.pdbx_description
1 polymer ?
#
loop_
_entity_poly.entity_id
_entity_poly.type
_entity_poly.pdbx_seq_one_letter_code
_entity_poly.pdbx_strand_id
1 'polypeptide(L)'
;MLTRDDVAALYIAMFQRAPSKAELDTWYNDAVAKNEDMNELAGNMLNAAQMAVNAFGLQNMYPQYANIDLHDPQNIREIISTVYETLFNKSYQEDPDGVDGWVNLVMSGKQSLGEAIAGIVFIGKGIATQPDSYKPYFKTDDDFNNAFHAAKAFEAKIDACKEVANTIENVKVDENTLKTMQDLIKNVETEADVPSIKNMAQNIKYEVEDHSGDDQQSSDSTDQSYDWWAGDKAELEKMPVEMRAEYLNLLGKSVGEQLALYNTHTNYDTQMLEQLANIETNFDLQEKQLYQKYNLQYDYETETFQPNYDVLNNPQLAQEYFNIERDYLNKIVATLVSVDVNNVETFQPVFSLIEEMDKKEDALGIDILISSNNTNDYDFQGSSSDLISFEESLTGVIVVSQDTQGNVYLHQDQIESDEAIDQVGSLDFHDDMLHS
;
A
#
# COMPACT_ATOMS: atom_id res chain seq x y z
N MET A 1 5.21 -19.12 22.03
CA MET A 1 5.82 -19.20 20.69
C MET A 1 5.38 -17.95 19.96
N LEU A 2 6.31 -17.20 19.39
CA LEU A 2 5.97 -16.02 18.57
C LEU A 2 5.13 -16.44 17.37
N THR A 3 4.19 -15.59 16.99
CA THR A 3 3.33 -15.73 15.82
C THR A 3 3.60 -14.59 14.83
N ARG A 4 3.15 -14.73 13.58
CA ARG A 4 3.16 -13.61 12.62
C ARG A 4 2.34 -12.41 13.12
N ASP A 5 1.27 -12.66 13.88
CA ASP A 5 0.47 -11.60 14.49
C ASP A 5 1.28 -10.80 15.53
N ASP A 6 2.19 -11.45 16.26
CA ASP A 6 3.08 -10.76 17.21
C ASP A 6 4.09 -9.86 16.50
N VAL A 7 4.63 -10.32 15.36
CA VAL A 7 5.52 -9.51 14.52
C VAL A 7 4.77 -8.33 13.92
N ALA A 8 3.59 -8.55 13.35
CA ALA A 8 2.74 -7.49 12.80
C ALA A 8 2.37 -6.45 13.88
N ALA A 9 2.04 -6.91 15.09
CA ALA A 9 1.74 -6.03 16.22
C ALA A 9 2.92 -5.11 16.58
N LEU A 10 4.15 -5.64 16.64
CA LEU A 10 5.35 -4.82 16.85
C LEU A 10 5.59 -3.86 15.68
N TYR A 11 5.34 -4.30 14.45
CA TYR A 11 5.51 -3.50 13.25
C TYR A 11 4.60 -2.26 13.26
N ILE A 12 3.31 -2.45 13.57
CA ILE A 12 2.35 -1.37 13.72
C ILE A 12 2.78 -0.45 14.86
N ALA A 13 3.09 -1.02 16.04
CA ALA A 13 3.46 -0.26 17.23
C ALA A 13 4.65 0.67 16.99
N MET A 14 5.65 0.19 16.25
CA MET A 14 6.92 0.90 16.07
C MET A 14 6.96 1.79 14.82
N PHE A 15 6.27 1.40 13.75
CA PHE A 15 6.39 2.06 12.43
C PHE A 15 5.07 2.62 11.90
N GLN A 16 3.96 2.36 12.58
CA GLN A 16 2.62 2.85 12.22
C GLN A 16 2.21 2.51 10.79
N ARG A 17 2.79 1.47 10.20
CA ARG A 17 2.50 0.98 8.84
C ARG A 17 2.34 -0.51 8.80
N ALA A 18 1.74 -0.98 7.71
CA ALA A 18 1.78 -2.39 7.36
C ALA A 18 3.19 -2.80 6.87
N PRO A 19 3.68 -4.00 7.24
CA PRO A 19 4.83 -4.61 6.61
C PRO A 19 4.46 -5.22 5.25
N SER A 20 5.44 -5.32 4.34
CA SER A 20 5.33 -6.22 3.19
C SER A 20 5.44 -7.69 3.62
N LYS A 21 5.19 -8.63 2.69
CA LYS A 21 5.38 -10.07 2.92
C LYS A 21 6.78 -10.39 3.38
N ALA A 22 7.78 -9.94 2.63
CA ALA A 22 9.18 -10.23 2.89
C ALA A 22 9.64 -9.64 4.22
N GLU A 23 9.20 -8.44 4.59
CA GLU A 23 9.50 -7.85 5.90
C GLU A 23 8.92 -8.70 7.04
N LEU A 24 7.64 -9.06 6.94
CA LEU A 24 6.95 -9.86 7.96
C LEU A 24 7.54 -11.26 8.08
N ASP A 25 7.79 -11.93 6.95
CA ASP A 25 8.36 -13.27 6.88
C ASP A 25 9.80 -13.28 7.40
N THR A 26 10.62 -12.27 7.07
CA THR A 26 12.00 -12.17 7.55
C THR A 26 12.04 -12.06 9.07
N TRP A 27 11.32 -11.12 9.67
CA TRP A 27 11.29 -10.95 11.12
C TRP A 27 10.77 -12.17 11.84
N TYR A 28 9.68 -12.79 11.33
CA TYR A 28 9.13 -14.00 11.92
C TYR A 28 10.10 -15.17 11.85
N ASN A 29 10.68 -15.45 10.68
CA ASN A 29 11.59 -16.57 10.48
C ASN A 29 12.88 -16.41 11.30
N ASP A 30 13.44 -15.20 11.36
CA ASP A 30 14.61 -14.91 12.17
C ASP A 30 14.35 -15.14 13.65
N ALA A 31 13.22 -14.65 14.16
CA ALA A 31 12.84 -14.82 15.56
C ALA A 31 12.63 -16.30 15.91
N VAL A 32 11.95 -17.06 15.03
CA VAL A 32 11.75 -18.51 15.23
C VAL A 32 13.09 -19.25 15.19
N ALA A 33 13.97 -18.95 14.24
CA ALA A 33 15.27 -19.60 14.09
C ALA A 33 16.19 -19.36 15.30
N LYS A 34 16.12 -18.16 15.88
CA LYS A 34 16.91 -17.76 17.06
C LYS A 34 16.22 -18.11 18.40
N ASN A 35 14.99 -18.64 18.35
CA ASN A 35 14.13 -18.89 19.51
C ASN A 35 13.96 -17.63 20.37
N GLU A 36 13.75 -16.48 19.72
CA GLU A 36 13.53 -15.20 20.36
C GLU A 36 12.14 -15.12 20.99
N ASP A 37 12.02 -14.38 22.09
CA ASP A 37 10.73 -13.94 22.61
C ASP A 37 10.35 -12.55 22.09
N MET A 38 9.16 -12.07 22.46
CA MET A 38 8.66 -10.77 21.99
C MET A 38 9.49 -9.58 22.47
N ASN A 39 10.18 -9.71 23.61
CA ASN A 39 11.04 -8.66 24.15
C ASN A 39 12.35 -8.56 23.35
N GLU A 40 12.96 -9.72 23.06
CA GLU A 40 14.17 -9.82 22.24
C GLU A 40 13.89 -9.32 20.83
N LEU A 41 12.79 -9.75 20.22
CA LEU A 41 12.38 -9.29 18.88
C LEU A 41 12.15 -7.77 18.85
N ALA A 42 11.42 -7.19 19.83
CA ALA A 42 11.20 -5.75 19.89
C ALA A 42 12.53 -4.97 20.02
N GLY A 43 13.47 -5.47 20.83
CA GLY A 43 14.80 -4.88 20.94
C GLY A 43 15.60 -4.94 19.62
N ASN A 44 15.52 -6.06 18.91
CA ASN A 44 16.17 -6.23 17.61
C ASN A 44 15.57 -5.32 16.54
N MET A 45 14.23 -5.22 16.46
CA MET A 45 13.53 -4.30 15.56
C MET A 45 13.88 -2.84 15.85
N LEU A 46 14.03 -2.47 17.13
CA LEU A 46 14.44 -1.11 17.52
C LEU A 46 15.86 -0.78 17.05
N ASN A 47 16.79 -1.72 17.20
CA ASN A 47 18.15 -1.55 16.71
C ASN A 47 18.19 -1.42 15.18
N ALA A 48 17.41 -2.24 14.47
CA ALA A 48 17.28 -2.16 13.02
C ALA A 48 16.65 -0.83 12.57
N ALA A 49 15.63 -0.34 13.27
CA ALA A 49 15.00 0.96 13.00
C ALA A 49 16.02 2.11 13.07
N GLN A 50 16.83 2.14 14.12
CA GLN A 50 17.90 3.13 14.28
C GLN A 50 18.89 3.09 13.11
N MET A 51 19.31 1.89 12.70
CA MET A 51 20.23 1.74 11.58
C MET A 51 19.60 2.20 10.26
N ALA A 52 18.36 1.76 9.99
CA ALA A 52 17.65 2.07 8.75
C ALA A 52 17.36 3.57 8.61
N VAL A 53 16.86 4.21 9.66
CA VAL A 53 16.52 5.65 9.63
C VAL A 53 17.73 6.51 9.31
N ASN A 54 18.89 6.17 9.87
CA ASN A 54 20.13 6.89 9.60
C ASN A 54 20.73 6.55 8.22
N ALA A 55 20.60 5.31 7.74
CA ALA A 55 21.17 4.86 6.47
C ALA A 55 20.36 5.32 5.25
N PHE A 56 19.03 5.32 5.34
CA PHE A 56 18.11 5.61 4.23
C PHE A 56 17.54 7.03 4.25
N GLY A 57 17.95 7.88 5.19
CA GLY A 57 17.48 9.27 5.23
C GLY A 57 16.03 9.44 5.68
N LEU A 58 15.51 8.53 6.51
CA LEU A 58 14.10 8.49 6.93
C LEU A 58 13.83 9.33 8.21
N GLN A 59 14.70 10.29 8.54
CA GLN A 59 14.58 11.05 9.80
C GLN A 59 13.32 11.92 9.87
N ASN A 60 12.79 12.35 8.72
CA ASN A 60 11.51 13.09 8.67
C ASN A 60 10.33 12.19 9.02
N MET A 61 10.40 10.92 8.61
CA MET A 61 9.34 9.95 8.77
C MET A 61 9.33 9.33 10.17
N TYR A 62 10.53 9.02 10.70
CA TYR A 62 10.70 8.41 12.01
C TYR A 62 11.72 9.19 12.86
N PRO A 63 11.41 10.43 13.23
CA PRO A 63 12.34 11.29 13.98
C PRO A 63 12.75 10.68 15.32
N GLN A 64 11.86 9.93 15.97
CA GLN A 64 12.11 9.25 17.24
C GLN A 64 13.22 8.19 17.16
N TYR A 65 13.59 7.73 15.96
CA TYR A 65 14.68 6.76 15.75
C TYR A 65 15.99 7.40 15.29
N ALA A 66 16.01 8.70 15.02
CA ALA A 66 17.19 9.40 14.56
C ALA A 66 18.15 9.69 15.73
N ASN A 67 19.39 9.19 15.63
CA ASN A 67 20.47 9.45 16.61
C ASN A 67 20.08 9.25 18.09
N ILE A 68 19.32 8.20 18.40
CA ILE A 68 18.86 7.93 19.77
C ILE A 68 20.03 7.73 20.74
N ASP A 69 20.00 8.46 21.85
CA ASP A 69 20.71 8.11 23.09
C ASP A 69 19.75 7.40 24.06
N LEU A 70 19.94 6.10 24.28
CA LEU A 70 19.14 5.28 25.20
C LEU A 70 19.42 5.56 26.69
N HIS A 71 20.33 6.49 26.99
CA HIS A 71 20.53 7.02 28.35
C HIS A 71 19.85 8.37 28.56
N ASP A 72 19.27 8.96 27.51
CA ASP A 72 18.48 10.18 27.61
C ASP A 72 16.99 9.83 27.85
N PRO A 73 16.40 10.22 28.99
CA PRO A 73 14.99 9.98 29.25
C PRO A 73 14.05 10.65 28.23
N GLN A 74 14.49 11.72 27.54
CA GLN A 74 13.68 12.37 26.52
C GLN A 74 13.56 11.50 25.27
N ASN A 75 14.66 10.92 24.78
CA ASN A 75 14.62 10.02 23.62
C ASN A 75 13.79 8.77 23.89
N ILE A 76 13.93 8.18 25.10
CA ILE A 76 13.10 7.04 25.51
C ILE A 76 11.62 7.43 25.54
N ARG A 77 11.31 8.62 26.08
CA ARG A 77 9.93 9.13 26.13
C ARG A 77 9.34 9.29 24.74
N GLU A 78 10.08 9.79 23.77
CA GLU A 78 9.59 9.98 22.40
C GLU A 78 9.19 8.65 21.77
N ILE A 79 10.03 7.62 21.87
CA ILE A 79 9.73 6.27 21.35
C ILE A 79 8.52 5.66 22.06
N ILE A 80 8.50 5.71 23.39
CA ILE A 80 7.38 5.19 24.18
C ILE A 80 6.10 5.93 23.85
N SER A 81 6.14 7.26 23.67
CA SER A 81 4.96 8.07 23.33
C SER A 81 4.39 7.65 21.98
N THR A 82 5.23 7.43 20.96
CA THR A 82 4.77 6.96 19.65
C THR A 82 4.10 5.59 19.75
N VAL A 83 4.71 4.64 20.45
CA VAL A 83 4.12 3.30 20.66
C VAL A 83 2.81 3.39 21.43
N TYR A 84 2.77 4.20 22.49
CA TYR A 84 1.60 4.39 23.35
C TYR A 84 0.43 5.03 22.60
N GLU A 85 0.71 6.08 21.81
CA GLU A 85 -0.28 6.76 20.98
C GLU A 85 -0.84 5.84 19.91
N THR A 86 0.01 5.03 19.27
CA THR A 86 -0.40 4.05 18.26
C THR A 86 -1.39 3.02 18.81
N LEU A 87 -1.19 2.56 20.06
CA LEU A 87 -2.00 1.49 20.64
C LEU A 87 -3.22 1.98 21.41
N PHE A 88 -3.13 3.14 22.05
CA PHE A 88 -4.17 3.63 22.95
C PHE A 88 -4.87 4.89 22.43
N ASN A 89 -4.43 5.44 21.28
CA ASN A 89 -4.90 6.72 20.75
C ASN A 89 -4.86 7.83 21.82
N LYS A 90 -3.77 7.85 22.59
CA LYS A 90 -3.51 8.80 23.67
C LYS A 90 -2.12 9.38 23.53
N SER A 91 -2.05 10.69 23.41
CA SER A 91 -0.81 11.44 23.42
C SER A 91 -0.20 11.52 24.83
N TYR A 92 1.09 11.89 24.91
CA TYR A 92 1.75 12.16 26.19
C TYR A 92 1.04 13.25 27.02
N GLN A 93 0.41 14.22 26.35
CA GLN A 93 -0.31 15.31 27.01
C GLN A 93 -1.59 14.84 27.69
N GLU A 94 -2.19 13.77 27.19
CA GLU A 94 -3.43 13.18 27.73
C GLU A 94 -3.16 12.18 28.86
N ASP A 95 -2.06 11.43 28.78
CA ASP A 95 -1.68 10.44 29.80
C ASP A 95 -0.16 10.43 30.09
N PRO A 96 0.37 11.51 30.71
CA PRO A 96 1.79 11.61 31.00
C PRO A 96 2.24 10.57 32.03
N ASP A 97 1.38 10.24 33.01
CA ASP A 97 1.68 9.25 34.05
C ASP A 97 1.85 7.84 33.45
N GLY A 98 1.04 7.47 32.45
CA GLY A 98 1.16 6.20 31.74
C GLY A 98 2.50 6.07 31.02
N VAL A 99 2.87 7.09 30.22
CA VAL A 99 4.14 7.12 29.48
C VAL A 99 5.34 7.20 30.41
N ASP A 100 5.36 8.13 31.37
CA ASP A 100 6.48 8.29 32.30
C ASP A 100 6.65 7.06 33.21
N GLY A 101 5.58 6.29 33.45
CA GLY A 101 5.64 4.99 34.10
C GLY A 101 6.60 4.02 33.39
N TRP A 102 6.47 3.86 32.07
CA TRP A 102 7.35 3.04 31.25
C TRP A 102 8.76 3.61 31.17
N VAL A 103 8.88 4.91 30.93
CA VAL A 103 10.19 5.60 30.88
C VAL A 103 10.97 5.37 32.17
N ASN A 104 10.31 5.46 33.34
CA ASN A 104 10.95 5.23 34.63
C ASN A 104 11.42 3.78 34.83
N LEU A 105 10.70 2.78 34.29
CA LEU A 105 11.13 1.38 34.33
C LEU A 105 12.40 1.16 33.50
N VAL A 106 12.46 1.78 32.32
CA VAL A 106 13.64 1.75 31.45
C VAL A 106 14.83 2.47 32.10
N MET A 107 14.64 3.71 32.53
CA MET A 107 15.69 4.54 33.14
C MET A 107 16.24 3.97 34.45
N SER A 108 15.42 3.22 35.20
CA SER A 108 15.87 2.55 36.43
C SER A 108 16.61 1.23 36.18
N GLY A 109 16.73 0.80 34.92
CA GLY A 109 17.36 -0.47 34.53
C GLY A 109 16.56 -1.70 34.96
N LYS A 110 15.28 -1.53 35.31
CA LYS A 110 14.38 -2.65 35.64
C LYS A 110 13.89 -3.38 34.40
N GLN A 111 13.86 -2.68 33.27
CA GLN A 111 13.50 -3.20 31.95
C GLN A 111 14.38 -2.51 30.89
N SER A 112 14.63 -3.21 29.79
CA SER A 112 15.11 -2.66 28.53
C SER A 112 13.98 -1.94 27.80
N LEU A 113 14.33 -1.09 26.82
CA LEU A 113 13.33 -0.45 25.97
C LEU A 113 12.54 -1.47 25.12
N GLY A 114 13.19 -2.56 24.68
CA GLY A 114 12.51 -3.67 23.98
C GLY A 114 11.44 -4.33 24.85
N GLU A 115 11.75 -4.62 26.12
CA GLU A 115 10.78 -5.15 27.09
C GLU A 115 9.63 -4.17 27.35
N ALA A 116 9.89 -2.85 27.38
CA ALA A 116 8.83 -1.85 27.54
C ALA A 116 7.89 -1.82 26.32
N ILE A 117 8.43 -1.82 25.09
CA ILE A 117 7.64 -1.86 23.85
C ILE A 117 6.78 -3.12 23.79
N ALA A 118 7.39 -4.29 24.00
CA ALA A 118 6.67 -5.57 24.02
C ALA A 118 5.60 -5.61 25.13
N GLY A 119 5.89 -5.05 26.30
CA GLY A 119 4.93 -4.92 27.40
C GLY A 119 3.72 -4.05 27.05
N ILE A 120 3.93 -2.93 26.37
CA ILE A 120 2.84 -2.06 25.90
C ILE A 120 1.97 -2.81 24.86
N VAL A 121 2.59 -3.51 23.91
CA VAL A 121 1.87 -4.32 22.92
C VAL A 121 1.07 -5.43 23.57
N PHE A 122 1.65 -6.12 24.56
CA PHE A 122 0.97 -7.15 25.33
C PHE A 122 -0.28 -6.60 26.02
N ILE A 123 -0.20 -5.41 26.64
CA ILE A 123 -1.33 -4.77 27.30
C ILE A 123 -2.41 -4.36 26.30
N GLY A 124 -2.04 -3.77 25.15
CA GLY A 124 -2.99 -3.42 24.10
C GLY A 124 -3.79 -4.64 23.62
N LYS A 125 -3.10 -5.73 23.26
CA LYS A 125 -3.76 -6.99 22.88
C LYS A 125 -4.62 -7.55 24.03
N GLY A 126 -4.14 -7.43 25.26
CA GLY A 126 -4.86 -7.88 26.45
C GLY A 126 -6.16 -7.13 26.69
N ILE A 127 -6.19 -5.81 26.50
CA ILE A 127 -7.40 -5.00 26.62
C ILE A 127 -8.45 -5.43 25.58
N ALA A 128 -8.04 -5.66 24.33
CA ALA A 128 -8.94 -6.11 23.26
C ALA A 128 -9.55 -7.50 23.53
N THR A 129 -8.72 -8.45 23.99
CA THR A 129 -9.10 -9.87 24.09
C THR A 129 -9.62 -10.28 25.47
N GLN A 130 -9.26 -9.57 26.53
CA GLN A 130 -9.62 -9.87 27.91
C GLN A 130 -10.07 -8.61 28.68
N PRO A 131 -11.07 -7.86 28.17
CA PRO A 131 -11.47 -6.55 28.69
C PRO A 131 -11.73 -6.54 30.21
N ASP A 132 -12.40 -7.57 30.74
CA ASP A 132 -12.74 -7.67 32.16
C ASP A 132 -11.50 -7.76 33.08
N SER A 133 -10.41 -8.35 32.61
CA SER A 133 -9.15 -8.44 33.36
C SER A 133 -8.45 -7.10 33.47
N TYR A 134 -8.67 -6.20 32.50
CA TYR A 134 -8.00 -4.91 32.42
C TYR A 134 -8.83 -3.75 32.96
N LYS A 135 -10.16 -3.85 32.91
CA LYS A 135 -11.09 -2.82 33.39
C LYS A 135 -10.76 -2.27 34.80
N PRO A 136 -10.35 -3.09 35.80
CA PRO A 136 -10.01 -2.59 37.14
C PRO A 136 -8.80 -1.63 37.20
N TYR A 137 -7.98 -1.56 36.16
CA TYR A 137 -6.81 -0.64 36.11
C TYR A 137 -7.16 0.76 35.61
N PHE A 138 -8.40 0.98 35.15
CA PHE A 138 -8.86 2.28 34.68
C PHE A 138 -9.62 3.02 35.77
N LYS A 139 -9.43 4.35 35.82
CA LYS A 139 -10.08 5.21 36.82
C LYS A 139 -11.58 5.38 36.57
N THR A 140 -11.99 5.36 35.30
CA THR A 140 -13.36 5.59 34.85
C THR A 140 -13.75 4.59 33.77
N ASP A 141 -15.06 4.36 33.61
CA ASP A 141 -15.58 3.53 32.51
C ASP A 141 -15.28 4.17 31.15
N ASP A 142 -15.29 5.50 31.05
CA ASP A 142 -14.96 6.22 29.81
C ASP A 142 -13.48 6.03 29.42
N ASP A 143 -12.56 6.10 30.39
CA ASP A 143 -11.14 5.84 30.13
C ASP A 143 -10.91 4.42 29.62
N PHE A 144 -11.62 3.44 30.20
CA PHE A 144 -11.57 2.06 29.77
C PHE A 144 -12.18 1.87 28.39
N ASN A 145 -13.36 2.43 28.12
CA ASN A 145 -14.04 2.29 26.83
C ASN A 145 -13.18 2.88 25.70
N ASN A 146 -12.56 4.05 25.91
CA ASN A 146 -11.64 4.64 24.92
C ASN A 146 -10.43 3.74 24.65
N ALA A 147 -9.81 3.21 25.70
CA ALA A 147 -8.69 2.27 25.55
C ALA A 147 -9.11 0.95 24.89
N PHE A 148 -10.32 0.47 25.18
CA PHE A 148 -10.90 -0.73 24.57
C PHE A 148 -11.18 -0.54 23.08
N HIS A 149 -11.73 0.61 22.69
CA HIS A 149 -11.93 0.96 21.28
C HIS A 149 -10.60 1.04 20.53
N ALA A 150 -9.60 1.73 21.08
CA ALA A 150 -8.28 1.80 20.47
C ALA A 150 -7.62 0.42 20.35
N ALA A 151 -7.74 -0.42 21.38
CA ALA A 151 -7.22 -1.79 21.37
C ALA A 151 -7.91 -2.67 20.31
N LYS A 152 -9.23 -2.53 20.11
CA LYS A 152 -9.96 -3.23 19.04
C LYS A 152 -9.56 -2.74 17.65
N ALA A 153 -9.34 -1.44 17.48
CA ALA A 153 -8.78 -0.89 16.23
C ALA A 153 -7.37 -1.44 15.97
N PHE A 154 -6.53 -1.54 17.00
CA PHE A 154 -5.21 -2.15 16.89
C PHE A 154 -5.27 -3.63 16.47
N GLU A 155 -6.20 -4.42 17.03
CA GLU A 155 -6.43 -5.81 16.60
C GLU A 155 -6.85 -5.89 15.12
N ALA A 156 -7.78 -5.05 14.69
CA ALA A 156 -8.17 -4.96 13.28
C ALA A 156 -7.00 -4.55 12.37
N LYS A 157 -6.11 -3.64 12.83
CA LYS A 157 -4.90 -3.27 12.10
C LYS A 157 -3.92 -4.44 11.94
N ILE A 158 -3.83 -5.35 12.92
CA ILE A 158 -3.02 -6.58 12.79
C ILE A 158 -3.55 -7.46 11.66
N ASP A 159 -4.87 -7.60 11.55
CA ASP A 159 -5.49 -8.35 10.46
C ASP A 159 -5.32 -7.66 9.11
N ALA A 160 -5.51 -6.33 9.05
CA ALA A 160 -5.23 -5.53 7.86
C ALA A 160 -3.77 -5.69 7.39
N CYS A 161 -2.79 -5.67 8.30
CA CYS A 161 -1.39 -5.88 7.97
C CYS A 161 -1.13 -7.25 7.33
N LYS A 162 -1.87 -8.29 7.71
CA LYS A 162 -1.75 -9.60 7.06
C LYS A 162 -2.30 -9.58 5.64
N GLU A 163 -3.42 -8.90 5.39
CA GLU A 163 -3.94 -8.75 4.02
C GLU A 163 -2.96 -7.97 3.14
N VAL A 164 -2.34 -6.90 3.67
CA VAL A 164 -1.28 -6.17 2.99
C VAL A 164 -0.09 -7.08 2.69
N ALA A 165 0.43 -7.80 3.69
CA ALA A 165 1.55 -8.72 3.54
C ALA A 165 1.24 -9.96 2.69
N ASN A 166 -0.04 -10.29 2.44
CA ASN A 166 -0.42 -11.32 1.49
C ASN A 166 -0.52 -10.79 0.05
N THR A 167 -0.50 -9.47 -0.12
CA THR A 167 -0.71 -8.78 -1.40
C THR A 167 0.59 -8.21 -1.96
N ILE A 168 1.36 -7.53 -1.11
CA ILE A 168 2.61 -6.82 -1.44
C ILE A 168 3.80 -7.66 -0.95
N GLU A 169 4.62 -8.14 -1.88
CA GLU A 169 5.76 -9.02 -1.61
C GLU A 169 6.92 -8.25 -0.98
N ASN A 170 7.46 -7.25 -1.69
CA ASN A 170 8.64 -6.49 -1.30
C ASN A 170 8.37 -4.99 -1.44
N VAL A 171 8.54 -4.22 -0.38
CA VAL A 171 8.31 -2.76 -0.43
C VAL A 171 9.60 -1.99 -0.72
N LYS A 172 9.53 -0.95 -1.56
CA LYS A 172 10.63 0.02 -1.73
C LYS A 172 10.86 0.80 -0.43
N VAL A 173 12.13 1.00 -0.08
CA VAL A 173 12.51 1.71 1.14
C VAL A 173 12.77 3.19 0.82
N ASP A 174 11.70 3.94 0.59
CA ASP A 174 11.71 5.40 0.41
C ASP A 174 10.55 6.08 1.15
N GLU A 175 10.68 7.37 1.44
CA GLU A 175 9.74 8.11 2.29
C GLU A 175 8.29 8.10 1.74
N ASN A 176 8.11 8.22 0.42
CA ASN A 176 6.78 8.26 -0.19
C ASN A 176 6.12 6.89 -0.10
N THR A 177 6.83 5.85 -0.52
CA THR A 177 6.33 4.48 -0.47
C THR A 177 5.95 4.07 0.95
N LEU A 178 6.83 4.31 1.91
CA LEU A 178 6.57 3.95 3.30
C LEU A 178 5.38 4.74 3.88
N LYS A 179 5.14 5.98 3.43
CA LYS A 179 3.99 6.78 3.83
C LYS A 179 2.70 6.24 3.26
N THR A 180 2.69 5.82 1.99
CA THR A 180 1.54 5.11 1.40
C THR A 180 1.21 3.85 2.22
N MET A 181 2.23 3.10 2.65
CA MET A 181 2.03 1.94 3.53
C MET A 181 1.52 2.28 4.94
N GLN A 182 1.83 3.47 5.47
CA GLN A 182 1.22 3.98 6.71
C GLN A 182 -0.25 4.29 6.52
N ASP A 183 -0.58 4.99 5.43
CA ASP A 183 -1.94 5.44 5.14
C ASP A 183 -2.91 4.26 4.93
N LEU A 184 -2.44 3.11 4.41
CA LEU A 184 -3.24 1.87 4.30
C LEU A 184 -3.90 1.44 5.61
N ILE A 185 -3.21 1.53 6.75
CA ILE A 185 -3.74 1.03 8.03
C ILE A 185 -4.16 2.15 8.99
N LYS A 186 -3.97 3.40 8.59
CA LYS A 186 -4.19 4.56 9.44
C LYS A 186 -5.63 4.65 9.95
N ASN A 187 -6.59 4.49 9.04
CA ASN A 187 -8.02 4.67 9.28
C ASN A 187 -8.77 3.37 9.60
N VAL A 188 -8.05 2.26 9.81
CA VAL A 188 -8.67 1.00 10.25
C VAL A 188 -9.11 1.14 11.71
N GLU A 189 -10.41 1.09 11.95
CA GLU A 189 -11.01 1.20 13.29
C GLU A 189 -11.66 -0.12 13.74
N THR A 190 -12.07 -0.96 12.79
CA THR A 190 -12.81 -2.20 13.05
C THR A 190 -12.45 -3.32 12.06
N GLU A 191 -12.81 -4.55 12.41
CA GLU A 191 -12.66 -5.72 11.53
C GLU A 191 -13.44 -5.57 10.20
N ALA A 192 -14.47 -4.72 10.15
CA ALA A 192 -15.23 -4.46 8.93
C ALA A 192 -14.43 -3.67 7.88
N ASP A 193 -13.36 -2.97 8.29
CA ASP A 193 -12.53 -2.17 7.39
C ASP A 193 -11.49 -3.04 6.65
N VAL A 194 -11.12 -4.20 7.23
CA VAL A 194 -10.06 -5.08 6.73
C VAL A 194 -10.23 -5.49 5.26
N PRO A 195 -11.43 -5.87 4.76
CA PRO A 195 -11.61 -6.22 3.35
C PRO A 195 -11.26 -5.07 2.39
N SER A 196 -11.51 -3.82 2.78
CA SER A 196 -11.17 -2.65 1.93
C SER A 196 -9.67 -2.46 1.80
N ILE A 197 -8.90 -2.79 2.85
CA ILE A 197 -7.44 -2.66 2.85
C ILE A 197 -6.80 -3.61 1.85
N LYS A 198 -7.36 -4.81 1.68
CA LYS A 198 -6.89 -5.74 0.64
C LYS A 198 -6.97 -5.12 -0.76
N ASN A 199 -8.10 -4.49 -1.08
CA ASN A 199 -8.29 -3.84 -2.38
C ASN A 199 -7.35 -2.64 -2.54
N MET A 200 -7.20 -1.80 -1.52
CA MET A 200 -6.25 -0.69 -1.53
C MET A 200 -4.81 -1.18 -1.74
N ALA A 201 -4.41 -2.25 -1.05
CA ALA A 201 -3.09 -2.86 -1.22
C ALA A 201 -2.87 -3.42 -2.63
N GLN A 202 -3.91 -3.97 -3.26
CA GLN A 202 -3.84 -4.46 -4.65
C GLN A 202 -3.63 -3.30 -5.63
N ASN A 203 -4.31 -2.18 -5.42
CA ASN A 203 -4.23 -1.01 -6.29
C ASN A 203 -2.83 -0.37 -6.25
N ILE A 204 -2.26 -0.20 -5.05
CA ILE A 204 -0.94 0.44 -4.93
C ILE A 204 0.23 -0.52 -5.17
N LYS A 205 -0.04 -1.84 -5.32
CA LYS A 205 0.98 -2.90 -5.33
C LYS A 205 2.14 -2.57 -6.27
N TYR A 206 1.84 -2.25 -7.53
CA TYR A 206 2.86 -1.99 -8.53
C TYR A 206 3.72 -0.76 -8.23
N GLU A 207 3.14 0.26 -7.60
CA GLU A 207 3.84 1.51 -7.26
C GLU A 207 4.83 1.30 -6.13
N VAL A 208 4.39 0.58 -5.09
CA VAL A 208 5.14 0.39 -3.84
C VAL A 208 6.12 -0.78 -3.88
N GLU A 209 5.93 -1.73 -4.79
CA GLU A 209 6.78 -2.92 -4.86
C GLU A 209 8.16 -2.66 -5.48
N ASP A 210 9.20 -3.14 -4.82
CA ASP A 210 10.56 -3.10 -5.35
C ASP A 210 10.76 -4.13 -6.46
N HIS A 211 10.63 -3.69 -7.72
CA HIS A 211 10.84 -4.50 -8.92
C HIS A 211 12.30 -4.56 -9.39
N SER A 212 13.26 -4.05 -8.61
CA SER A 212 14.67 -3.96 -9.02
C SER A 212 15.37 -5.31 -9.28
N GLY A 213 14.69 -6.44 -9.04
CA GLY A 213 15.19 -7.80 -9.30
C GLY A 213 14.71 -8.48 -10.59
N ASP A 214 13.60 -8.05 -11.20
CA ASP A 214 12.98 -8.78 -12.33
C ASP A 214 13.34 -8.20 -13.71
N ASP A 215 13.89 -6.99 -13.78
CA ASP A 215 14.32 -6.36 -15.02
C ASP A 215 15.82 -6.57 -15.31
N GLN A 216 16.21 -7.82 -15.59
CA GLN A 216 17.41 -8.10 -16.39
C GLN A 216 17.14 -8.12 -17.91
N GLN A 217 16.14 -7.37 -18.38
CA GLN A 217 16.06 -6.95 -19.77
C GLN A 217 15.82 -5.44 -19.90
N SER A 218 16.94 -4.72 -20.06
CA SER A 218 17.02 -3.47 -20.81
C SER A 218 16.18 -2.30 -20.30
N SER A 219 16.78 -1.42 -19.48
CA SER A 219 17.24 -0.10 -19.95
C SER A 219 17.74 0.76 -18.79
N ASP A 220 18.62 1.71 -19.10
CA ASP A 220 18.92 2.88 -18.28
C ASP A 220 17.62 3.53 -17.74
N SER A 221 17.19 3.20 -16.53
CA SER A 221 16.19 3.98 -15.79
C SER A 221 16.92 4.88 -14.79
N THR A 222 17.47 5.98 -15.31
CA THR A 222 17.40 7.20 -14.50
C THR A 222 15.93 7.43 -14.20
N ASP A 223 15.60 7.55 -12.92
CA ASP A 223 14.36 8.04 -12.34
C ASP A 223 13.89 9.33 -13.05
N GLN A 224 13.31 9.15 -14.24
CA GLN A 224 12.60 10.19 -14.95
C GLN A 224 11.17 10.03 -14.48
N SER A 225 10.84 10.76 -13.42
CA SER A 225 9.51 11.35 -13.28
C SER A 225 9.04 11.68 -14.70
N TYR A 226 8.11 10.88 -15.21
CA TYR A 226 7.53 11.11 -16.51
C TYR A 226 6.89 12.49 -16.40
N ASP A 227 7.50 13.48 -17.04
CA ASP A 227 6.98 14.84 -17.05
C ASP A 227 5.72 14.81 -17.90
N TRP A 228 4.60 14.46 -17.29
CA TRP A 228 3.31 14.28 -17.96
C TRP A 228 2.93 15.51 -18.78
N TRP A 229 3.26 16.70 -18.25
CA TRP A 229 3.13 17.97 -18.94
C TRP A 229 3.93 18.04 -20.25
N ALA A 230 5.09 17.40 -20.35
CA ALA A 230 5.87 17.40 -21.59
C ALA A 230 5.11 16.75 -22.76
N GLY A 231 4.29 15.73 -22.48
CA GLY A 231 3.42 15.08 -23.48
C GLY A 231 2.33 16.03 -23.97
N ASP A 232 1.50 16.54 -23.06
CA ASP A 232 0.38 17.44 -23.38
C ASP A 232 0.87 18.74 -24.02
N LYS A 233 1.98 19.29 -23.53
CA LYS A 233 2.63 20.46 -24.11
C LYS A 233 3.03 20.21 -25.56
N ALA A 234 3.69 19.07 -25.85
CA ALA A 234 4.11 18.74 -27.20
C ALA A 234 2.90 18.58 -28.15
N GLU A 235 1.77 18.10 -27.63
CA GLU A 235 0.52 18.02 -28.39
C GLU A 235 -0.09 19.41 -28.66
N LEU A 236 -0.22 20.26 -27.63
CA LEU A 236 -0.68 21.64 -27.75
C LEU A 236 0.22 22.50 -28.66
N GLU A 237 1.51 22.20 -28.74
CA GLU A 237 2.45 22.84 -29.66
C GLU A 237 2.23 22.46 -31.13
N LYS A 238 1.68 21.27 -31.42
CA LYS A 238 1.27 20.86 -32.77
C LYS A 238 0.00 21.58 -33.23
N MET A 239 -0.85 22.01 -32.29
CA MET A 239 -2.11 22.68 -32.60
C MET A 239 -1.90 24.14 -33.06
N PRO A 240 -2.51 24.57 -34.19
CA PRO A 240 -2.56 25.98 -34.53
C PRO A 240 -3.35 26.77 -33.48
N VAL A 241 -3.11 28.08 -33.36
CA VAL A 241 -3.73 28.96 -32.34
C VAL A 241 -5.27 28.88 -32.39
N GLU A 242 -5.84 28.81 -33.59
CA GLU A 242 -7.29 28.68 -33.79
C GLU A 242 -7.83 27.36 -33.24
N MET A 243 -7.09 26.25 -33.42
CA MET A 243 -7.45 24.95 -32.85
C MET A 243 -7.34 24.98 -31.32
N ARG A 244 -6.28 25.57 -30.75
CA ARG A 244 -6.14 25.71 -29.30
C ARG A 244 -7.29 26.51 -28.68
N ALA A 245 -7.77 27.55 -29.36
CA ALA A 245 -8.94 28.29 -28.92
C ALA A 245 -10.22 27.46 -28.95
N GLU A 246 -10.43 26.64 -29.96
CA GLU A 246 -11.56 25.72 -30.02
C GLU A 246 -11.46 24.60 -28.98
N TYR A 247 -10.26 24.05 -28.77
CA TYR A 247 -9.98 23.05 -27.74
C TYR A 247 -10.24 23.59 -26.33
N LEU A 248 -9.74 24.79 -26.02
CA LEU A 248 -9.99 25.45 -24.73
C LEU A 248 -11.49 25.69 -24.49
N ASN A 249 -12.25 26.05 -25.52
CA ASN A 249 -13.71 26.20 -25.41
C ASN A 249 -14.41 24.85 -25.20
N LEU A 250 -13.94 23.79 -25.85
CA LEU A 250 -14.46 22.44 -25.68
C LEU A 250 -14.21 21.92 -24.25
N LEU A 251 -12.98 22.07 -23.75
CA LEU A 251 -12.61 21.72 -22.37
C LEU A 251 -13.44 22.52 -21.35
N GLY A 252 -13.54 23.83 -21.52
CA GLY A 252 -14.33 24.67 -20.62
C GLY A 252 -15.83 24.36 -20.64
N LYS A 253 -16.38 23.91 -21.77
CA LYS A 253 -17.75 23.43 -21.85
C LYS A 253 -17.93 22.12 -21.08
N SER A 254 -17.05 21.13 -21.29
CA SER A 254 -17.13 19.82 -20.63
C SER A 254 -17.07 19.98 -19.10
N VAL A 255 -16.02 20.65 -18.60
CA VAL A 255 -15.82 20.92 -17.17
C VAL A 255 -17.01 21.71 -16.59
N GLY A 256 -17.53 22.68 -17.33
CA GLY A 256 -18.70 23.45 -16.91
C GLY A 256 -19.98 22.62 -16.80
N GLU A 257 -20.20 21.68 -17.71
CA GLU A 257 -21.34 20.74 -17.69
C GLU A 257 -21.22 19.75 -16.53
N GLN A 258 -20.03 19.18 -16.30
CA GLN A 258 -19.75 18.33 -15.14
C GLN A 258 -20.00 19.10 -13.85
N LEU A 259 -19.40 20.28 -13.67
CA LEU A 259 -19.57 21.09 -12.46
C LEU A 259 -21.03 21.46 -12.20
N ALA A 260 -21.80 21.77 -13.25
CA ALA A 260 -23.23 22.02 -13.12
C ALA A 260 -23.96 20.78 -12.58
N LEU A 261 -23.57 19.59 -13.01
CA LEU A 261 -24.10 18.33 -12.52
C LEU A 261 -23.77 18.11 -11.03
N TYR A 262 -22.52 18.28 -10.61
CA TYR A 262 -22.12 18.22 -9.18
C TYR A 262 -22.85 19.24 -8.30
N ASN A 263 -23.20 20.41 -8.83
CA ASN A 263 -23.94 21.43 -8.07
C ASN A 263 -25.44 21.11 -7.92
N THR A 264 -25.97 20.23 -8.76
CA THR A 264 -27.39 19.80 -8.71
C THR A 264 -27.61 18.50 -7.93
N HIS A 265 -26.56 17.74 -7.68
CA HIS A 265 -26.58 16.50 -6.91
C HIS A 265 -25.89 16.70 -5.56
N THR A 266 -26.18 15.84 -4.59
CA THR A 266 -25.47 15.82 -3.29
C THR A 266 -24.55 14.62 -3.15
N ASN A 267 -24.69 13.62 -4.04
CA ASN A 267 -23.95 12.36 -4.10
C ASN A 267 -24.05 11.76 -5.50
N TYR A 268 -23.23 10.75 -5.80
CA TYR A 268 -23.47 9.92 -6.98
C TYR A 268 -24.77 9.14 -6.84
N ASP A 269 -25.52 9.14 -7.94
CA ASP A 269 -26.60 8.20 -8.20
C ASP A 269 -26.49 7.73 -9.65
N THR A 270 -27.31 6.73 -10.01
CA THR A 270 -27.32 6.14 -11.35
C THR A 270 -27.51 7.22 -12.43
N GLN A 271 -28.40 8.19 -12.22
CA GLN A 271 -28.70 9.21 -13.20
C GLN A 271 -27.50 10.15 -13.41
N MET A 272 -26.85 10.57 -12.33
CA MET A 272 -25.65 11.38 -12.39
C MET A 272 -24.52 10.67 -13.13
N LEU A 273 -24.25 9.39 -12.82
CA LEU A 273 -23.19 8.62 -13.46
C LEU A 273 -23.46 8.44 -14.97
N GLU A 274 -24.71 8.19 -15.38
CA GLU A 274 -25.10 8.16 -16.79
C GLU A 274 -24.89 9.53 -17.46
N GLN A 275 -25.17 10.63 -16.77
CA GLN A 275 -24.97 11.97 -17.31
C GLN A 275 -23.48 12.32 -17.45
N LEU A 276 -22.64 11.94 -16.48
CA LEU A 276 -21.18 12.10 -16.56
C LEU A 276 -20.60 11.32 -17.75
N ALA A 277 -20.94 10.04 -17.89
CA ALA A 277 -20.48 9.22 -19.00
C ALA A 277 -20.88 9.81 -20.38
N ASN A 278 -22.05 10.43 -20.47
CA ASN A 278 -22.48 11.13 -21.68
C ASN A 278 -21.69 12.42 -21.94
N ILE A 279 -21.30 13.16 -20.90
CA ILE A 279 -20.47 14.37 -21.04
C ILE A 279 -19.09 13.97 -21.58
N GLU A 280 -18.43 12.98 -20.98
CA GLU A 280 -17.12 12.48 -21.41
C GLU A 280 -17.14 11.95 -22.85
N THR A 281 -18.13 11.10 -23.17
CA THR A 281 -18.28 10.56 -24.53
C THR A 281 -18.47 11.68 -25.57
N ASN A 282 -19.20 12.73 -25.21
CA ASN A 282 -19.40 13.88 -26.12
C ASN A 282 -18.15 14.75 -26.25
N PHE A 283 -17.32 14.84 -25.20
CA PHE A 283 -16.04 15.54 -25.23
C PHE A 283 -15.08 14.84 -26.19
N ASP A 284 -14.81 13.54 -26.00
CA ASP A 284 -13.92 12.73 -26.85
C ASP A 284 -14.35 12.76 -28.32
N LEU A 285 -15.66 12.63 -28.60
CA LEU A 285 -16.18 12.72 -29.96
C LEU A 285 -15.92 14.10 -30.61
N GLN A 286 -16.09 15.19 -29.86
CA GLN A 286 -15.87 16.56 -30.36
C GLN A 286 -14.38 16.86 -30.51
N GLU A 287 -13.54 16.33 -29.63
CA GLU A 287 -12.09 16.45 -29.71
C GLU A 287 -11.58 15.77 -30.98
N LYS A 288 -11.96 14.52 -31.25
CA LYS A 288 -11.64 13.85 -32.52
C LYS A 288 -12.07 14.63 -33.75
N GLN A 289 -13.28 15.20 -33.74
CA GLN A 289 -13.78 16.04 -34.83
C GLN A 289 -12.91 17.30 -35.02
N LEU A 290 -12.40 17.86 -33.92
CA LEU A 290 -11.50 19.00 -33.95
C LEU A 290 -10.16 18.63 -34.60
N TYR A 291 -9.54 17.49 -34.24
CA TYR A 291 -8.30 17.02 -34.87
C TYR A 291 -8.49 16.79 -36.37
N GLN A 292 -9.60 16.15 -36.77
CA GLN A 292 -9.94 15.93 -38.18
C GLN A 292 -10.09 17.26 -38.94
N LYS A 293 -10.77 18.25 -38.34
CA LYS A 293 -10.96 19.58 -38.94
C LYS A 293 -9.64 20.29 -39.25
N TYR A 294 -8.62 20.10 -38.42
CA TYR A 294 -7.30 20.71 -38.57
C TYR A 294 -6.26 19.78 -39.24
N ASN A 295 -6.69 18.62 -39.73
CA ASN A 295 -5.83 17.62 -40.40
C ASN A 295 -4.64 17.19 -39.52
N LEU A 296 -4.87 17.04 -38.23
CA LEU A 296 -3.95 16.43 -37.27
C LEU A 296 -4.33 14.96 -37.03
N GLN A 297 -3.34 14.14 -36.73
CA GLN A 297 -3.56 12.75 -36.34
C GLN A 297 -4.13 12.73 -34.92
N TYR A 298 -5.28 12.08 -34.75
CA TYR A 298 -5.84 11.76 -33.44
C TYR A 298 -5.35 10.36 -33.08
N ASP A 299 -4.41 10.28 -32.13
CA ASP A 299 -3.73 9.04 -31.76
C ASP A 299 -4.54 8.17 -30.79
N TYR A 300 -5.65 8.70 -30.28
CA TYR A 300 -6.52 8.01 -29.34
C TYR A 300 -7.67 7.30 -30.05
N GLU A 301 -8.01 6.10 -29.56
CA GLU A 301 -9.26 5.46 -29.95
C GLU A 301 -10.42 6.23 -29.33
N THR A 302 -11.53 6.38 -30.06
CA THR A 302 -12.73 6.99 -29.47
C THR A 302 -13.27 6.09 -28.39
N GLU A 303 -13.32 6.59 -27.16
CA GLU A 303 -13.79 5.85 -26.01
C GLU A 303 -15.28 6.10 -25.81
N THR A 304 -16.02 5.01 -25.56
CA THR A 304 -17.41 5.13 -25.12
C THR A 304 -17.42 4.88 -23.62
N PHE A 305 -17.52 5.95 -22.84
CA PHE A 305 -17.48 5.86 -21.39
C PHE A 305 -18.74 5.13 -20.89
N GLN A 306 -18.54 4.09 -20.08
CA GLN A 306 -19.62 3.40 -19.38
C GLN A 306 -19.66 3.86 -17.92
N PRO A 307 -20.86 4.10 -17.35
CA PRO A 307 -20.98 4.41 -15.93
C PRO A 307 -20.42 3.27 -15.07
N ASN A 308 -19.49 3.55 -14.15
CA ASN A 308 -19.13 2.57 -13.12
C ASN A 308 -20.12 2.64 -11.96
N TYR A 309 -20.92 1.60 -11.78
CA TYR A 309 -21.86 1.53 -10.67
C TYR A 309 -21.23 1.00 -9.37
N ASP A 310 -19.98 0.53 -9.41
CA ASP A 310 -19.31 -0.01 -8.22
C ASP A 310 -19.07 1.06 -7.14
N VAL A 311 -18.94 2.32 -7.56
CA VAL A 311 -18.88 3.46 -6.62
C VAL A 311 -20.14 3.52 -5.73
N LEU A 312 -21.29 3.08 -6.22
CA LEU A 312 -22.54 3.06 -5.44
C LEU A 312 -22.54 1.99 -4.34
N ASN A 313 -21.62 1.03 -4.38
CA ASN A 313 -21.50 -0.02 -3.36
C ASN A 313 -20.77 0.47 -2.10
N ASN A 314 -20.09 1.62 -2.15
CA ASN A 314 -19.42 2.24 -0.98
C ASN A 314 -19.82 3.72 -0.85
N PRO A 315 -20.94 4.04 -0.17
CA PRO A 315 -21.47 5.40 -0.10
C PRO A 315 -20.53 6.44 0.54
N GLN A 316 -19.67 6.01 1.47
CA GLN A 316 -18.71 6.93 2.11
C GLN A 316 -17.61 7.33 1.12
N LEU A 317 -17.02 6.34 0.44
CA LEU A 317 -15.96 6.57 -0.53
C LEU A 317 -16.50 7.33 -1.76
N ALA A 318 -17.73 6.99 -2.19
CA ALA A 318 -18.47 7.74 -3.20
C ALA A 318 -18.64 9.22 -2.82
N GLN A 319 -18.98 9.50 -1.56
CA GLN A 319 -19.13 10.88 -1.09
C GLN A 319 -17.79 11.64 -1.07
N GLU A 320 -16.69 10.97 -0.71
CA GLU A 320 -15.34 11.56 -0.72
C GLU A 320 -14.91 11.90 -2.14
N TYR A 321 -15.04 10.97 -3.08
CA TYR A 321 -14.72 11.20 -4.49
C TYR A 321 -15.58 12.32 -5.09
N PHE A 322 -16.89 12.32 -4.81
CA PHE A 322 -17.79 13.38 -5.24
C PHE A 322 -17.33 14.77 -4.79
N ASN A 323 -16.81 14.87 -3.57
CA ASN A 323 -16.30 16.13 -3.03
C ASN A 323 -14.98 16.54 -3.67
N ILE A 324 -14.09 15.58 -3.99
CA ILE A 324 -12.83 15.84 -4.68
C ILE A 324 -13.11 16.43 -6.07
N GLU A 325 -13.87 15.73 -6.92
CA GLU A 325 -14.18 16.20 -8.27
C GLU A 325 -14.85 17.57 -8.25
N ARG A 326 -15.88 17.76 -7.41
CA ARG A 326 -16.56 19.06 -7.31
C ARG A 326 -15.59 20.19 -6.95
N ASP A 327 -14.69 19.95 -6.01
CA ASP A 327 -13.74 20.97 -5.56
C ASP A 327 -12.68 21.28 -6.64
N TYR A 328 -12.18 20.28 -7.36
CA TYR A 328 -11.21 20.47 -8.45
C TYR A 328 -11.84 21.07 -9.70
N LEU A 329 -13.03 20.64 -10.10
CA LEU A 329 -13.77 21.24 -11.22
C LEU A 329 -13.99 22.73 -11.01
N ASN A 330 -14.31 23.17 -9.78
CA ASN A 330 -14.39 24.60 -9.46
C ASN A 330 -13.06 25.33 -9.70
N LYS A 331 -11.92 24.75 -9.28
CA LYS A 331 -10.58 25.32 -9.49
C LYS A 331 -10.22 25.36 -10.98
N ILE A 332 -10.54 24.31 -11.72
CA ILE A 332 -10.29 24.19 -13.16
C ILE A 332 -11.06 25.27 -13.91
N VAL A 333 -12.36 25.43 -13.65
CA VAL A 333 -13.18 26.51 -14.25
C VAL A 333 -12.59 27.89 -13.97
N ALA A 334 -12.16 28.14 -12.73
CA ALA A 334 -11.54 29.40 -12.35
C ALA A 334 -10.18 29.63 -13.04
N THR A 335 -9.46 28.57 -13.39
CA THR A 335 -8.12 28.64 -14.01
C THR A 335 -8.21 28.81 -15.52
N LEU A 336 -9.20 28.18 -16.17
CA LEU A 336 -9.43 28.26 -17.62
C LEU A 336 -9.55 29.71 -18.15
N VAL A 337 -10.07 30.64 -17.35
CA VAL A 337 -10.21 32.06 -17.75
C VAL A 337 -8.86 32.79 -17.93
N SER A 338 -7.78 32.21 -17.42
CA SER A 338 -6.43 32.79 -17.47
C SER A 338 -5.56 32.23 -18.60
N VAL A 339 -6.04 31.22 -19.32
CA VAL A 339 -5.30 30.57 -20.40
C VAL A 339 -5.20 31.50 -21.62
N ASP A 340 -3.98 31.73 -22.10
CA ASP A 340 -3.69 32.42 -23.35
C ASP A 340 -3.37 31.39 -24.44
N VAL A 341 -4.27 31.28 -25.42
CA VAL A 341 -4.15 30.35 -26.56
C VAL A 341 -2.93 30.61 -27.45
N ASN A 342 -2.23 31.74 -27.27
CA ASN A 342 -0.97 32.03 -27.94
C ASN A 342 0.26 31.51 -27.18
N ASN A 343 0.10 31.09 -25.92
CA ASN A 343 1.17 30.63 -25.05
C ASN A 343 0.79 29.31 -24.37
N VAL A 344 1.33 28.20 -24.90
CA VAL A 344 1.05 26.83 -24.40
C VAL A 344 1.34 26.68 -22.91
N GLU A 345 2.35 27.37 -22.37
CA GLU A 345 2.69 27.28 -20.93
C GLU A 345 1.55 27.73 -20.02
N THR A 346 0.62 28.55 -20.52
CA THR A 346 -0.54 29.00 -19.72
C THR A 346 -1.60 27.91 -19.54
N PHE A 347 -1.51 26.79 -20.26
CA PHE A 347 -2.36 25.61 -20.04
C PHE A 347 -1.88 24.77 -18.86
N GLN A 348 -0.57 24.80 -18.52
CA GLN A 348 0.02 23.96 -17.48
C GLN A 348 -0.77 23.96 -16.16
N PRO A 349 -1.23 25.12 -15.61
CA PRO A 349 -1.97 25.10 -14.35
C PRO A 349 -3.31 24.36 -14.41
N VAL A 350 -3.94 24.27 -15.59
CA VAL A 350 -5.18 23.49 -15.79
C VAL A 350 -4.86 22.00 -15.73
N PHE A 351 -3.86 21.56 -16.50
CA PHE A 351 -3.44 20.15 -16.55
C PHE A 351 -2.90 19.66 -15.19
N SER A 352 -2.15 20.51 -14.46
CA SER A 352 -1.70 20.16 -13.11
C SER A 352 -2.86 19.99 -12.12
N LEU A 353 -3.98 20.72 -12.28
CA LEU A 353 -5.16 20.52 -11.44
C LEU A 353 -5.90 19.22 -11.77
N ILE A 354 -5.94 18.83 -13.05
CA ILE A 354 -6.50 17.54 -13.47
C ILE A 354 -5.64 16.41 -12.88
N GLU A 355 -4.33 16.46 -13.06
CA GLU A 355 -3.41 15.46 -12.50
C GLU A 355 -3.48 15.37 -10.96
N GLU A 356 -3.61 16.50 -10.26
CA GLU A 356 -3.77 16.52 -8.80
C GLU A 356 -5.12 15.94 -8.36
N MET A 357 -6.16 16.11 -9.16
CA MET A 357 -7.48 15.50 -8.96
C MET A 357 -7.36 13.99 -9.12
N ASP A 358 -6.81 13.51 -10.23
CA ASP A 358 -6.62 12.09 -10.52
C ASP A 358 -5.81 11.40 -9.42
N LYS A 359 -4.69 11.98 -8.98
CA LYS A 359 -3.88 11.42 -7.87
C LYS A 359 -4.64 11.30 -6.55
N LYS A 360 -5.59 12.20 -6.30
CA LYS A 360 -6.42 12.15 -5.08
C LYS A 360 -7.50 11.09 -5.21
N GLU A 361 -8.02 10.89 -6.41
CA GLU A 361 -8.97 9.84 -6.73
C GLU A 361 -8.32 8.46 -6.65
N ASP A 362 -7.13 8.29 -7.23
CA ASP A 362 -6.31 7.08 -7.15
C ASP A 362 -6.02 6.70 -5.69
N ALA A 363 -5.71 7.69 -4.85
CA ALA A 363 -5.48 7.48 -3.42
C ALA A 363 -6.72 6.96 -2.66
N LEU A 364 -7.92 7.13 -3.21
CA LEU A 364 -9.15 6.54 -2.66
C LEU A 364 -9.36 5.08 -3.08
N GLY A 365 -8.66 4.61 -4.12
CA GLY A 365 -8.70 3.22 -4.56
C GLY A 365 -10.03 2.77 -5.18
N ILE A 366 -10.84 3.72 -5.64
CA ILE A 366 -12.00 3.47 -6.52
C ILE A 366 -11.77 4.26 -7.80
N ASP A 367 -11.95 3.60 -8.93
CA ASP A 367 -12.01 4.26 -10.23
C ASP A 367 -13.49 4.39 -10.63
N ILE A 368 -13.97 5.62 -10.85
CA ILE A 368 -15.40 5.87 -11.18
C ILE A 368 -15.71 5.63 -12.66
N LEU A 369 -14.70 5.43 -13.50
CA LEU A 369 -14.90 5.24 -14.94
C LEU A 369 -14.02 4.11 -15.47
N ILE A 370 -14.46 2.85 -15.37
CA ILE A 370 -13.79 1.73 -16.10
C ILE A 370 -14.76 0.99 -17.03
N SER A 371 -14.72 1.32 -18.31
CA SER A 371 -13.95 0.61 -19.35
C SER A 371 -14.38 1.11 -20.73
N SER A 372 -13.41 1.44 -21.59
CA SER A 372 -13.65 1.38 -23.03
C SER A 372 -13.91 -0.10 -23.35
N ASN A 373 -15.07 -0.40 -23.93
CA ASN A 373 -15.42 -1.76 -24.36
C ASN A 373 -14.52 -2.17 -25.55
N ASN A 374 -13.24 -2.44 -25.32
CA ASN A 374 -12.39 -3.12 -26.27
C ASN A 374 -12.50 -4.63 -26.02
N THR A 375 -13.60 -5.21 -26.50
CA THR A 375 -13.82 -6.67 -26.53
C THR A 375 -12.91 -7.40 -27.54
N ASN A 376 -11.70 -6.93 -27.79
CA ASN A 376 -10.76 -7.57 -28.71
C ASN A 376 -9.56 -8.25 -28.04
N ASP A 377 -9.36 -8.10 -26.73
CA ASP A 377 -8.52 -9.04 -25.97
C ASP A 377 -9.37 -10.24 -25.52
N TYR A 378 -9.62 -11.10 -26.50
CA TYR A 378 -9.81 -12.52 -26.25
C TYR A 378 -8.52 -13.06 -25.65
N ASP A 379 -8.48 -13.28 -24.34
CA ASP A 379 -7.70 -14.39 -23.81
C ASP A 379 -8.62 -15.51 -23.32
N PHE A 380 -8.36 -16.67 -23.90
CA PHE A 380 -9.23 -17.82 -23.94
C PHE A 380 -8.72 -18.81 -22.90
N GLN A 381 -9.44 -19.00 -21.78
CA GLN A 381 -9.77 -20.33 -21.25
C GLN A 381 -10.63 -20.33 -19.99
N GLY A 382 -11.81 -20.95 -20.11
CA GLY A 382 -12.07 -22.16 -19.32
C GLY A 382 -13.04 -22.05 -18.15
N SER A 383 -14.34 -22.14 -18.44
CA SER A 383 -15.41 -22.39 -17.47
C SER A 383 -15.33 -23.78 -16.80
N SER A 384 -15.63 -23.77 -15.49
CA SER A 384 -16.36 -24.76 -14.68
C SER A 384 -15.81 -26.19 -14.50
N SER A 385 -15.53 -26.56 -13.24
CA SER A 385 -16.34 -27.56 -12.51
C SER A 385 -15.87 -27.72 -11.06
N ASP A 386 -16.81 -27.69 -10.13
CA ASP A 386 -16.68 -28.12 -8.74
C ASP A 386 -16.02 -29.51 -8.62
N LEU A 387 -15.02 -29.65 -7.75
CA LEU A 387 -14.75 -30.87 -7.01
C LEU A 387 -14.01 -30.55 -5.70
N ILE A 388 -14.68 -30.90 -4.61
CA ILE A 388 -14.20 -30.89 -3.22
C ILE A 388 -13.10 -31.97 -3.06
N SER A 389 -11.94 -31.62 -2.50
CA SER A 389 -11.37 -32.20 -1.27
C SER A 389 -9.84 -32.42 -1.23
N PHE A 390 -9.33 -32.22 -0.01
CA PHE A 390 -8.11 -32.68 0.65
C PHE A 390 -6.76 -31.99 0.36
N GLU A 391 -6.36 -31.17 1.34
CA GLU A 391 -4.98 -30.92 1.75
C GLU A 391 -4.26 -32.24 2.06
N GLU A 392 -3.03 -32.38 1.57
CA GLU A 392 -1.92 -32.96 2.31
C GLU A 392 -0.58 -32.45 1.74
N SER A 393 0.41 -32.38 2.61
CA SER A 393 1.62 -31.55 2.57
C SER A 393 2.79 -32.04 1.71
N LEU A 394 3.56 -31.07 1.21
CA LEU A 394 5.04 -30.99 1.10
C LEU A 394 5.87 -32.01 0.27
N THR A 395 6.84 -31.42 -0.46
CA THR A 395 8.17 -31.91 -0.90
C THR A 395 8.37 -32.57 -2.28
N GLY A 396 9.25 -31.92 -3.07
CA GLY A 396 10.24 -32.48 -4.01
C GLY A 396 9.84 -33.59 -4.99
N VAL A 397 9.68 -33.25 -6.27
CA VAL A 397 9.46 -34.23 -7.34
C VAL A 397 10.79 -34.82 -7.83
N ILE A 398 10.96 -36.13 -7.66
CA ILE A 398 11.89 -36.96 -8.44
C ILE A 398 11.10 -37.51 -9.64
N VAL A 399 11.54 -37.20 -10.87
CA VAL A 399 10.91 -37.76 -12.08
C VAL A 399 11.57 -39.10 -12.40
N VAL A 400 10.77 -40.15 -12.28
CA VAL A 400 11.13 -41.52 -12.68
C VAL A 400 10.41 -41.81 -14.00
N SER A 401 11.15 -42.16 -15.04
CA SER A 401 10.54 -42.61 -16.30
C SER A 401 10.89 -44.07 -16.57
N GLN A 402 9.94 -44.80 -17.16
CA GLN A 402 10.08 -46.21 -17.49
C GLN A 402 9.81 -46.38 -18.99
N ASP A 403 10.74 -47.02 -19.69
CA ASP A 403 10.54 -47.29 -21.12
C ASP A 403 9.52 -48.43 -21.34
N THR A 404 9.11 -48.62 -22.59
CA THR A 404 8.16 -49.67 -23.00
C THR A 404 8.69 -51.10 -22.81
N GLN A 405 9.92 -51.26 -22.32
CA GLN A 405 10.56 -52.55 -22.01
C GLN A 405 10.77 -52.75 -20.51
N GLY A 406 10.37 -51.78 -19.68
CA GLY A 406 10.34 -51.89 -18.22
C GLY A 406 11.61 -51.41 -17.50
N ASN A 407 12.56 -50.77 -18.18
CA ASN A 407 13.75 -50.22 -17.54
C ASN A 407 13.45 -48.86 -16.91
N VAL A 408 13.87 -48.65 -15.67
CA VAL A 408 13.63 -47.43 -14.89
C VAL A 408 14.86 -46.53 -14.93
N TYR A 409 14.67 -45.27 -15.32
CA TYR A 409 15.72 -44.24 -15.33
C TYR A 409 15.42 -43.15 -14.30
N LEU A 410 16.45 -42.76 -13.54
CA LEU A 410 16.44 -41.58 -12.66
C LEU A 410 17.10 -40.43 -13.42
N HIS A 411 16.36 -39.35 -13.67
CA HIS A 411 16.93 -38.14 -14.25
C HIS A 411 17.28 -37.16 -13.14
N GLN A 412 18.56 -36.77 -13.09
CA GLN A 412 19.06 -35.65 -12.31
C GLN A 412 19.72 -34.70 -13.31
N ASP A 413 18.95 -33.74 -13.83
CA ASP A 413 19.54 -32.67 -14.65
C ASP A 413 19.94 -31.53 -13.72
N GLN A 414 21.25 -31.48 -13.46
CA GLN A 414 21.96 -30.33 -12.93
C GLN A 414 22.36 -29.39 -14.07
N ILE A 415 22.31 -28.11 -13.71
CA ILE A 415 22.99 -26.96 -14.29
C ILE A 415 24.42 -27.33 -14.71
N GLU A 416 24.76 -27.05 -15.97
CA GLU A 416 26.13 -27.12 -16.48
C GLU A 416 26.97 -25.96 -15.92
N SER A 417 28.03 -26.29 -15.20
CA SER A 417 29.23 -25.46 -15.14
C SER A 417 30.46 -26.36 -15.12
N ASP A 418 31.19 -26.37 -16.23
CA ASP A 418 32.53 -26.94 -16.33
C ASP A 418 33.52 -26.11 -15.50
N GLU A 419 34.24 -26.72 -14.56
CA GLU A 419 35.71 -26.65 -14.48
C GLU A 419 36.31 -27.48 -13.31
N ALA A 420 37.36 -28.23 -13.65
CA ALA A 420 38.53 -28.61 -12.84
C ALA A 420 38.43 -29.69 -11.72
N ILE A 421 38.64 -30.95 -12.13
CA ILE A 421 39.79 -31.85 -11.80
C ILE A 421 40.39 -31.85 -10.36
N ASP A 422 40.36 -33.07 -9.79
CA ASP A 422 41.37 -33.80 -8.99
C ASP A 422 41.20 -34.05 -7.46
N GLN A 423 41.37 -35.36 -7.17
CA GLN A 423 41.93 -36.01 -5.97
C GLN A 423 41.02 -36.53 -4.84
N VAL A 424 40.71 -37.83 -4.98
CA VAL A 424 41.04 -38.96 -4.06
C VAL A 424 40.95 -38.71 -2.55
N GLY A 425 40.12 -39.49 -1.87
CA GLY A 425 40.32 -39.81 -0.45
C GLY A 425 39.13 -40.51 0.21
N SER A 426 39.14 -41.85 0.16
CA SER A 426 38.28 -42.73 0.96
C SER A 426 38.34 -42.44 2.46
N LEU A 427 37.24 -42.63 3.18
CA LEU A 427 37.24 -43.20 4.53
C LEU A 427 35.85 -43.76 4.88
N ASP A 428 35.79 -45.09 4.97
CA ASP A 428 34.77 -45.88 5.68
C ASP A 428 34.62 -45.40 7.14
N PHE A 429 33.43 -45.52 7.72
CA PHE A 429 33.24 -46.16 9.03
C PHE A 429 31.80 -46.65 9.25
N HIS A 430 31.74 -47.78 9.94
CA HIS A 430 30.65 -48.71 10.23
C HIS A 430 29.44 -48.20 11.04
N ASP A 431 28.30 -48.82 10.73
CA ASP A 431 27.30 -49.50 11.57
C ASP A 431 27.19 -49.25 13.10
N ASP A 432 25.91 -49.30 13.50
CA ASP A 432 25.33 -49.72 14.77
C ASP A 432 25.37 -48.75 15.98
N MET A 433 24.19 -48.30 16.43
CA MET A 433 23.48 -48.99 17.51
C MET A 433 22.09 -48.42 17.85
N LEU A 434 21.23 -49.37 18.19
CA LEU A 434 19.85 -49.33 18.66
C LEU A 434 19.70 -48.87 20.13
N HIS A 435 18.46 -48.44 20.43
CA HIS A 435 17.76 -48.41 21.73
C HIS A 435 18.19 -47.31 22.72
N SER A 436 17.28 -46.58 23.36
CA SER A 436 15.96 -46.97 23.93
C SER A 436 14.93 -45.85 23.90
#